data_AF-A0A7L5DJV5-F1
#
_entry.id   AF-A0A7L5DJV5-F1
#
_cell.length_a   1.000
_cell.length_b   1.000
_cell.length_c   1.000
_cell.angle_alpha   90.00
_cell.angle_beta   90.00
_cell.angle_gamma   90.00
#
_symmetry.space_group_name_H-M   'P 1'
#
loop_
_entity.id
_entity.type
_entity.pdbx_description
1 polymer ?
#
loop_
_entity_poly.entity_id
_entity_poly.type
_entity_poly.pdbx_seq_one_letter_code
_entity_poly.pdbx_strand_id
1 'polypeptide(L)'
;MIRLCSLGWLLAGLPLLTQAQDLRVDDLHGVSSPATTILGVQPAEIARPKSYKALETALLTNFSSGNMWQLPVNYALEVTPYWFKPRDISVQQLMTPTTGASVKQSFSISLATGRRINLFDSTRTVQQMGFGLRATLFPGQLTDAFNTDLAALTSRLAVIAPARFILEAGRNRTFADGNALRTYLDKEFGVVINDFINNKAFIRDFSQLQIDVVESVLLGRFATNNAQCQLLLGQMILKLIDYEKTFKLTQLAKNVERHYYFRKGFRMDVAAASSVEFPTNNFDYSTLGKYGIWATPGGSWILNNVNLEVMGLVRYMSNQIVADPTRNWDIGSRVAANWRRLSLSAEYIHRFQTTTLQRVTLPSGQVDRLLRSDQDYRLALGLEYHLSDRFVLAYALGRNFSLNTEFKGNLISILSFNAGLSGPTVKIAD
;
A
#
# COMPACT_ATOMS: atom_id res chain seq x y z
N MET A 1 29.74 -57.07 -15.49
CA MET A 1 30.10 -55.64 -15.71
C MET A 1 28.82 -54.88 -15.97
N ILE A 2 28.28 -54.22 -14.94
CA ILE A 2 26.89 -53.74 -14.86
C ILE A 2 26.88 -52.21 -14.73
N ARG A 3 25.87 -51.62 -15.38
CA ARG A 3 25.56 -50.20 -15.61
C ARG A 3 25.55 -49.32 -14.33
N LEU A 4 26.05 -48.10 -14.46
CA LEU A 4 25.83 -46.99 -13.51
C LEU A 4 24.48 -46.31 -13.78
N CYS A 5 23.54 -46.54 -12.88
CA CYS A 5 22.35 -45.70 -12.61
C CYS A 5 22.35 -45.40 -11.11
N SER A 6 21.71 -44.29 -10.74
CA SER A 6 21.37 -43.83 -9.37
C SER A 6 22.45 -43.04 -8.62
N LEU A 7 22.27 -41.72 -8.57
CA LEU A 7 22.54 -40.95 -7.36
C LEU A 7 21.30 -40.13 -7.06
N GLY A 8 20.46 -40.71 -6.21
CA GLY A 8 19.27 -40.09 -5.67
C GLY A 8 19.57 -39.38 -4.35
N TRP A 9 18.89 -38.26 -4.15
CA TRP A 9 18.23 -37.90 -2.90
C TRP A 9 19.08 -37.83 -1.63
N LEU A 10 19.55 -36.62 -1.29
CA LEU A 10 19.75 -36.18 0.09
C LEU A 10 19.93 -34.66 0.11
N LEU A 11 18.84 -33.93 0.32
CA LEU A 11 18.77 -32.57 0.88
C LEU A 11 17.29 -32.22 1.08
N ALA A 12 16.62 -32.99 1.94
CA ALA A 12 15.33 -32.67 2.51
C ALA A 12 15.56 -32.24 3.96
N GLY A 13 15.04 -31.07 4.35
CA GLY A 13 14.90 -30.70 5.76
C GLY A 13 15.53 -29.38 6.19
N LEU A 14 15.19 -28.26 5.53
CA LEU A 14 15.21 -26.95 6.17
C LEU A 14 13.86 -26.27 5.92
N PRO A 15 13.06 -25.96 6.95
CA PRO A 15 11.90 -25.10 6.78
C PRO A 15 12.40 -23.67 6.61
N LEU A 16 12.65 -23.26 5.36
CA LEU A 16 12.76 -21.86 5.01
C LEU A 16 11.36 -21.25 5.13
N LEU A 17 11.09 -20.63 6.28
CA LEU A 17 9.95 -19.73 6.45
C LEU A 17 10.21 -18.47 5.61
N THR A 18 9.89 -18.55 4.33
CA THR A 18 9.84 -17.41 3.42
C THR A 18 8.50 -16.70 3.62
N GLN A 19 8.48 -15.53 4.28
CA GLN A 19 7.38 -14.59 4.11
C GLN A 19 7.51 -13.96 2.71
N ALA A 20 6.79 -14.52 1.75
CA ALA A 20 6.60 -13.91 0.44
C ALA A 20 5.51 -12.83 0.56
N GLN A 21 5.90 -11.56 0.62
CA GLN A 21 5.00 -10.49 0.21
C GLN A 21 5.03 -10.42 -1.32
N ASP A 22 3.85 -10.50 -1.93
CA ASP A 22 3.61 -10.33 -3.36
C ASP A 22 3.84 -8.85 -3.70
N LEU A 23 5.12 -8.42 -3.75
CA LEU A 23 5.50 -7.05 -4.11
C LEU A 23 5.37 -6.90 -5.63
N ARG A 24 4.34 -6.16 -6.05
CA ARG A 24 4.19 -5.71 -7.44
C ARG A 24 5.05 -4.47 -7.67
N VAL A 25 5.40 -4.19 -8.92
CA VAL A 25 6.09 -2.94 -9.34
C VAL A 25 5.33 -1.68 -8.92
N ASP A 26 4.03 -1.81 -8.64
CA ASP A 26 3.16 -0.77 -8.09
C ASP A 26 3.41 -0.48 -6.57
N ASP A 27 4.20 -1.31 -5.88
CA ASP A 27 4.54 -1.19 -4.46
C ASP A 27 5.87 -0.43 -4.20
N LEU A 28 6.42 0.27 -5.20
CA LEU A 28 7.62 1.11 -5.06
C LEU A 28 7.36 2.44 -4.30
N HIS A 29 6.46 2.43 -3.33
CA HIS A 29 6.38 3.49 -2.33
C HIS A 29 7.06 2.99 -1.05
N GLY A 30 7.86 3.84 -0.41
CA GLY A 30 8.60 3.46 0.79
C GLY A 30 7.66 2.96 1.91
N VAL A 31 7.52 1.64 2.03
CA VAL A 31 6.73 0.96 3.06
C VAL A 31 7.48 0.94 4.41
N SER A 32 8.26 1.97 4.73
CA SER A 32 8.76 2.16 6.09
C SER A 32 7.85 3.13 6.82
N SER A 33 7.28 2.73 7.95
CA SER A 33 6.56 3.66 8.81
C SER A 33 7.57 4.67 9.40
N PRO A 34 7.15 5.90 9.77
CA PRO A 34 8.07 6.86 10.38
C PRO A 34 8.71 6.32 11.67
N ALA A 35 7.96 5.53 12.46
CA ALA A 35 8.46 4.87 13.66
C ALA A 35 9.56 3.83 13.38
N THR A 36 9.46 3.04 12.31
CA THR A 36 10.54 2.09 11.96
C THR A 36 11.76 2.81 11.40
N THR A 37 11.52 3.90 10.67
CA THR A 37 12.57 4.77 10.10
C THR A 37 13.42 5.41 11.21
N ILE A 38 12.80 5.93 12.29
CA ILE A 38 13.55 6.54 13.39
C ILE A 38 14.34 5.52 14.22
N LEU A 39 13.79 4.32 14.39
CA LEU A 39 14.47 3.23 15.09
C LEU A 39 15.60 2.63 14.25
N GLY A 40 15.50 2.69 12.92
CA GLY A 40 16.42 2.00 12.01
C GLY A 40 16.20 0.49 12.00
N VAL A 41 15.02 0.02 12.38
CA VAL A 41 14.65 -1.40 12.39
C VAL A 41 13.84 -1.76 11.16
N GLN A 42 14.11 -2.94 10.60
CA GLN A 42 13.20 -3.58 9.64
C GLN A 42 12.29 -4.51 10.44
N PRO A 43 11.00 -4.16 10.64
CA PRO A 43 10.10 -5.00 11.40
C PRO A 43 9.86 -6.33 10.67
N ALA A 44 9.64 -7.40 11.43
CA ALA A 44 9.25 -8.69 10.84
C ALA A 44 7.81 -8.65 10.30
N GLU A 45 6.95 -7.81 10.90
CA GLU A 45 5.57 -7.61 10.51
C GLU A 45 5.13 -6.17 10.82
N ILE A 46 4.32 -5.57 9.93
CA ILE A 46 3.68 -4.27 10.16
C ILE A 46 2.17 -4.50 10.28
N ALA A 47 1.65 -4.42 11.50
CA ALA A 47 0.21 -4.47 11.75
C ALA A 47 -0.46 -3.17 11.27
N ARG A 48 -1.52 -3.31 10.47
CA ARG A 48 -2.33 -2.20 9.94
C ARG A 48 -3.82 -2.42 10.22
N PRO A 49 -4.25 -2.32 11.50
CA PRO A 49 -5.63 -2.58 11.85
C PRO A 49 -6.57 -1.57 11.20
N LYS A 50 -7.62 -2.07 10.55
CA LYS A 50 -8.61 -1.27 9.80
C LYS A 50 -9.81 -0.85 10.65
N SER A 51 -9.85 -1.21 11.93
CA SER A 51 -10.95 -0.89 12.85
C SER A 51 -10.46 -0.79 14.29
N TYR A 52 -11.25 -0.15 15.16
CA TYR A 52 -10.96 -0.07 16.59
C TYR A 52 -10.79 -1.46 17.23
N LYS A 53 -11.68 -2.40 16.91
CA LYS A 53 -11.62 -3.78 17.43
C LYS A 53 -10.35 -4.50 16.97
N ALA A 54 -9.94 -4.31 15.71
CA ALA A 54 -8.71 -4.88 15.20
C ALA A 54 -7.46 -4.27 15.87
N LEU A 55 -7.49 -2.97 16.16
CA LEU A 55 -6.42 -2.28 16.88
C LEU A 55 -6.30 -2.80 18.31
N GLU A 56 -7.42 -2.88 19.03
CA GLU A 56 -7.46 -3.43 20.39
C GLU A 56 -6.95 -4.88 20.42
N THR A 57 -7.40 -5.71 19.48
CA THR A 57 -6.92 -7.08 19.34
C THR A 57 -5.40 -7.10 19.12
N ALA A 58 -4.89 -6.31 18.18
CA ALA A 58 -3.46 -6.26 17.87
C ALA A 58 -2.62 -5.76 19.06
N LEU A 59 -3.14 -4.84 19.88
CA LEU A 59 -2.47 -4.38 21.09
C LEU A 59 -2.49 -5.46 22.16
N LEU A 60 -3.65 -6.05 22.47
CA LEU A 60 -3.76 -7.09 23.50
C LEU A 60 -2.93 -8.33 23.16
N THR A 61 -2.95 -8.80 21.92
CA THR A 61 -2.22 -10.01 21.53
C THR A 61 -0.71 -9.82 21.56
N ASN A 62 -0.21 -8.62 21.22
CA ASN A 62 1.22 -8.39 21.07
C ASN A 62 1.88 -7.72 22.28
N PHE A 63 1.09 -7.10 23.17
CA PHE A 63 1.61 -6.40 24.35
C PHE A 63 1.23 -7.06 25.68
N SER A 64 0.44 -8.14 25.68
CA SER A 64 0.11 -8.89 26.90
C SER A 64 0.57 -10.35 26.81
N SER A 65 1.31 -10.81 27.82
CA SER A 65 1.64 -12.22 28.01
C SER A 65 1.49 -12.58 29.50
N GLY A 66 0.47 -13.36 29.85
CA GLY A 66 0.26 -13.87 31.21
C GLY A 66 0.21 -12.77 32.29
N ASN A 67 -0.82 -11.90 32.24
CA ASN A 67 -1.07 -10.79 33.18
C ASN A 67 0.02 -9.71 33.29
N MET A 68 1.10 -9.76 32.51
CA MET A 68 2.13 -8.72 32.46
C MET A 68 2.18 -8.06 31.08
N TRP A 69 2.34 -6.74 31.08
CA TRP A 69 2.56 -5.94 29.87
C TRP A 69 4.01 -6.11 29.42
N GLN A 70 4.23 -6.68 28.23
CA GLN A 70 5.55 -6.85 27.63
C GLN A 70 5.65 -6.06 26.32
N LEU A 71 6.80 -5.42 26.08
CA LEU A 71 7.07 -4.81 24.79
C LEU A 71 7.43 -5.90 23.76
N PRO A 72 6.68 -6.03 22.66
CA PRO A 72 7.06 -6.95 21.59
C PRO A 72 8.40 -6.51 21.01
N VAL A 73 9.14 -7.44 20.42
CA VAL A 73 10.43 -7.15 19.75
C VAL A 73 10.20 -7.09 18.25
N ASN A 74 10.73 -6.06 17.59
CA ASN A 74 10.66 -5.88 16.12
C ASN A 74 9.23 -5.84 15.56
N TYR A 75 8.32 -5.24 16.32
CA TYR A 75 6.93 -5.06 15.93
C TYR A 75 6.70 -3.62 15.46
N ALA A 76 5.91 -3.45 14.41
CA ALA A 76 5.46 -2.14 13.96
C ALA A 76 3.94 -2.12 13.79
N LEU A 77 3.33 -1.01 14.18
CA LEU A 77 1.91 -0.75 14.09
C LEU A 77 1.73 0.61 13.41
N GLU A 78 0.85 0.68 12.41
CA GLU A 78 0.49 1.95 11.76
C GLU A 78 -1.03 2.02 11.59
N VAL A 79 -1.60 3.18 11.95
CA VAL A 79 -3.04 3.42 11.90
C VAL A 79 -3.34 4.75 11.25
N THR A 80 -4.50 4.83 10.58
CA THR A 80 -5.00 6.05 9.93
C THR A 80 -6.37 6.37 10.54
N PRO A 81 -6.42 7.14 11.65
CA PRO A 81 -7.62 7.28 12.48
C PRO A 81 -8.88 7.77 11.76
N TYR A 82 -8.70 8.52 10.67
CA TYR A 82 -9.80 9.04 9.86
C TYR A 82 -10.78 7.94 9.41
N TRP A 83 -10.26 6.75 9.11
CA TRP A 83 -10.99 5.60 8.55
C TRP A 83 -11.58 4.65 9.59
N PHE A 84 -11.39 4.89 10.88
CA PHE A 84 -11.95 4.00 11.92
C PHE A 84 -13.48 4.04 12.02
N LYS A 85 -14.12 5.05 11.41
CA LYS A 85 -15.57 5.15 11.30
C LYS A 85 -15.93 5.30 9.82
N PRO A 86 -17.07 4.72 9.37
CA PRO A 86 -17.60 4.98 8.05
C PRO A 86 -17.72 6.49 7.81
N ARG A 87 -17.34 6.94 6.62
CA ARG A 87 -17.41 8.34 6.23
C ARG A 87 -18.31 8.46 5.01
N ASP A 88 -19.20 9.46 5.06
CA ASP A 88 -19.96 9.88 3.90
C ASP A 88 -19.11 10.87 3.10
N ILE A 89 -18.26 10.33 2.24
CA ILE A 89 -17.41 11.09 1.33
C ILE A 89 -17.80 10.76 -0.10
N SER A 90 -17.89 11.77 -0.95
CA SER A 90 -18.15 11.50 -2.35
C SER A 90 -16.95 10.82 -2.99
N VAL A 91 -17.22 9.99 -4.00
CA VAL A 91 -16.20 9.33 -4.80
C VAL A 91 -15.21 10.36 -5.39
N GLN A 92 -15.72 11.51 -5.84
CA GLN A 92 -14.91 12.61 -6.34
C GLN A 92 -14.00 13.22 -5.25
N GLN A 93 -14.51 13.40 -4.02
CA GLN A 93 -13.70 13.91 -2.90
C GLN A 93 -12.60 12.94 -2.47
N LEU A 94 -12.81 11.63 -2.60
CA LEU A 94 -11.79 10.61 -2.36
C LEU A 94 -10.73 10.60 -3.47
N MET A 95 -11.16 10.80 -4.70
CA MET A 95 -10.31 10.74 -5.90
C MET A 95 -9.43 11.98 -6.04
N THR A 96 -10.01 13.16 -5.85
CA THR A 96 -9.34 14.46 -5.95
C THR A 96 -9.55 15.27 -4.66
N PRO A 97 -8.93 14.85 -3.55
CA PRO A 97 -9.07 15.56 -2.29
C PRO A 97 -8.37 16.92 -2.35
N THR A 98 -8.94 17.92 -1.68
CA THR A 98 -8.22 19.16 -1.37
C THR A 98 -7.03 18.86 -0.45
N THR A 99 -6.03 19.75 -0.36
CA THR A 99 -4.88 19.57 0.54
C THR A 99 -5.30 19.26 1.98
N GLY A 100 -6.30 19.96 2.52
CA GLY A 100 -6.82 19.70 3.86
C GLY A 100 -7.53 18.34 3.99
N ALA A 101 -8.25 17.91 2.95
CA ALA A 101 -8.86 16.57 2.93
C ALA A 101 -7.79 15.48 2.80
N SER A 102 -6.77 15.69 1.96
CA SER A 102 -5.62 14.78 1.79
C SER A 102 -4.90 14.57 3.13
N VAL A 103 -4.57 15.64 3.84
CA VAL A 103 -3.94 15.56 5.17
C VAL A 103 -4.81 14.76 6.13
N LYS A 104 -6.12 15.06 6.23
CA LYS A 104 -7.02 14.34 7.13
C LYS A 104 -7.15 12.85 6.79
N GLN A 105 -7.27 12.52 5.50
CA GLN A 105 -7.48 11.16 5.00
C GLN A 105 -6.21 10.30 5.06
N SER A 106 -5.04 10.91 4.92
CA SER A 106 -3.73 10.22 4.91
C SER A 106 -3.01 10.26 6.25
N PHE A 107 -3.46 11.09 7.21
CA PHE A 107 -2.81 11.24 8.50
C PHE A 107 -2.68 9.88 9.21
N SER A 108 -1.45 9.42 9.35
CA SER A 108 -1.13 8.17 10.01
C SER A 108 -0.30 8.39 11.27
N ILE A 109 -0.56 7.53 12.26
CA ILE A 109 0.19 7.41 13.49
C ILE A 109 0.85 6.04 13.46
N SER A 110 2.14 5.99 13.77
CA SER A 110 2.91 4.76 13.81
C SER A 110 3.61 4.58 15.14
N LEU A 111 3.71 3.32 15.55
CA LEU A 111 4.44 2.84 16.71
C LEU A 111 5.36 1.71 16.23
N ALA A 112 6.58 1.65 16.73
CA ALA A 112 7.48 0.54 16.47
C ALA A 112 8.27 0.19 17.73
N THR A 113 8.70 -1.05 17.85
CA THR A 113 9.58 -1.51 18.92
C THR A 113 10.83 -2.16 18.33
N GLY A 114 11.95 -1.99 19.01
CA GLY A 114 13.23 -2.51 18.56
C GLY A 114 14.18 -2.76 19.72
N ARG A 115 15.30 -3.44 19.42
CA ARG A 115 16.41 -3.60 20.35
C ARG A 115 17.69 -3.17 19.67
N ARG A 116 18.58 -2.56 20.43
CA ARG A 116 19.96 -2.27 20.03
C ARG A 116 20.94 -2.72 21.09
N ILE A 117 22.20 -2.88 20.71
CA ILE A 117 23.29 -3.13 21.64
C ILE A 117 23.63 -1.82 22.38
N ASN A 118 23.88 -1.90 23.68
CA ASN A 118 24.30 -0.75 24.48
C ASN A 118 25.71 -0.31 24.06
N LEU A 119 25.92 1.00 23.90
CA LEU A 119 27.19 1.55 23.45
C LEU A 119 28.34 1.41 24.45
N PHE A 120 28.01 1.30 25.74
CA PHE A 120 29.00 1.22 26.83
C PHE A 120 29.21 -0.21 27.31
N ASP A 121 28.34 -1.15 26.93
CA ASP A 121 28.44 -2.57 27.27
C ASP A 121 27.81 -3.42 26.16
N SER A 122 28.65 -3.99 25.29
CA SER A 122 28.21 -4.78 24.15
C SER A 122 27.48 -6.08 24.51
N THR A 123 27.50 -6.48 25.79
CA THR A 123 26.76 -7.65 26.29
C THR A 123 25.32 -7.34 26.65
N ARG A 124 24.95 -6.05 26.72
CA ARG A 124 23.61 -5.59 27.07
C ARG A 124 22.85 -5.07 25.85
N THR A 125 21.57 -5.40 25.78
CA THR A 125 20.64 -4.82 24.82
C THR A 125 19.74 -3.79 25.49
N VAL A 126 19.47 -2.70 24.79
CA VAL A 126 18.53 -1.64 25.18
C VAL A 126 17.26 -1.77 24.34
N GLN A 127 16.12 -1.86 25.01
CA GLN A 127 14.80 -1.81 24.39
C GLN A 127 14.49 -0.38 23.94
N GLN A 128 13.91 -0.22 22.75
CA GLN A 128 13.51 1.07 22.19
C GLN A 128 12.08 1.03 21.69
N MET A 129 11.42 2.18 21.75
CA MET A 129 10.12 2.45 21.14
C MET A 129 10.23 3.64 20.21
N GLY A 130 9.66 3.53 19.01
CA GLY A 130 9.57 4.59 18.02
C GLY A 130 8.13 5.05 17.89
N PHE A 131 7.92 6.36 17.82
CA PHE A 131 6.64 6.99 17.54
C PHE A 131 6.77 7.82 16.29
N GLY A 132 5.73 7.85 15.46
CA GLY A 132 5.80 8.50 14.17
C GLY A 132 4.48 9.03 13.69
N LEU A 133 4.52 10.17 13.01
CA LEU A 133 3.40 10.83 12.36
C LEU A 133 3.72 10.99 10.88
N ARG A 134 2.73 10.82 10.01
CA ARG A 134 2.85 11.07 8.57
C ARG A 134 1.56 11.68 8.04
N ALA A 135 1.69 12.54 7.04
CA ALA A 135 0.56 13.00 6.25
C ALA A 135 1.01 13.32 4.81
N THR A 136 0.09 13.15 3.87
CA THR A 136 0.24 13.53 2.47
C THR A 136 -0.40 14.90 2.24
N LEU A 137 0.42 15.89 1.88
CA LEU A 137 -0.04 17.23 1.55
C LEU A 137 -0.66 17.28 0.16
N PHE A 138 0.04 16.67 -0.81
CA PHE A 138 -0.38 16.60 -2.20
C PHE A 138 -0.31 15.13 -2.64
N PRO A 139 -1.43 14.48 -2.99
CA PRO A 139 -1.43 13.05 -3.31
C PRO A 139 -1.12 12.74 -4.77
N GLY A 140 -1.01 13.75 -5.63
CA GLY A 140 -0.96 13.57 -7.09
C GLY A 140 -2.34 13.35 -7.72
N GLN A 141 -2.34 13.24 -9.04
CA GLN A 141 -3.54 13.12 -9.87
C GLN A 141 -3.77 11.67 -10.29
N LEU A 142 -5.02 11.29 -10.47
CA LEU A 142 -5.36 9.98 -11.03
C LEU A 142 -5.04 9.94 -12.53
N THR A 143 -4.75 8.75 -13.04
CA THR A 143 -4.48 8.56 -14.47
C THR A 143 -5.76 8.62 -15.31
N ASP A 144 -5.60 8.89 -16.61
CA ASP A 144 -6.73 8.91 -17.53
C ASP A 144 -7.31 7.49 -17.72
N ALA A 145 -6.47 6.47 -17.58
CA ALA A 145 -6.87 5.07 -17.53
C ALA A 145 -7.81 4.80 -16.35
N PHE A 146 -7.50 5.32 -15.15
CA PHE A 146 -8.39 5.22 -13.99
C PHE A 146 -9.78 5.81 -14.28
N ASN A 147 -9.82 7.05 -14.81
CA ASN A 147 -11.08 7.73 -15.12
C ASN A 147 -11.91 6.95 -16.15
N THR A 148 -11.23 6.36 -17.14
CA THR A 148 -11.87 5.54 -18.18
C THR A 148 -12.46 4.26 -17.61
N ASP A 149 -11.68 3.51 -16.81
CA ASP A 149 -12.12 2.27 -16.19
C ASP A 149 -13.24 2.52 -15.17
N LEU A 150 -13.14 3.60 -14.40
CA LEU A 150 -14.17 3.99 -13.44
C LEU A 150 -15.46 4.39 -14.15
N ALA A 151 -15.39 5.15 -15.25
CA ALA A 151 -16.57 5.50 -16.03
C ALA A 151 -17.24 4.24 -16.61
N ALA A 152 -16.45 3.28 -17.09
CA ALA A 152 -16.98 2.00 -17.57
C ALA A 152 -17.57 1.13 -16.45
N LEU A 153 -17.00 1.18 -15.25
CA LEU A 153 -17.52 0.44 -14.10
C LEU A 153 -18.83 1.05 -13.61
N THR A 154 -18.85 2.37 -13.44
CA THR A 154 -20.03 3.11 -12.98
C THR A 154 -21.17 3.03 -13.99
N SER A 155 -20.89 3.09 -15.30
CA SER A 155 -21.93 2.91 -16.33
C SER A 155 -22.58 1.52 -16.23
N ARG A 156 -21.78 0.46 -16.07
CA ARG A 156 -22.30 -0.91 -15.94
C ARG A 156 -23.08 -1.13 -14.65
N LEU A 157 -22.61 -0.58 -13.52
CA LEU A 157 -23.34 -0.67 -12.25
C LEU A 157 -24.63 0.15 -12.29
N ALA A 158 -24.61 1.32 -12.93
CA ALA A 158 -25.80 2.15 -13.11
C ALA A 158 -26.88 1.48 -13.97
N VAL A 159 -26.51 0.53 -14.82
CA VAL A 159 -27.45 -0.31 -15.59
C VAL A 159 -28.06 -1.41 -14.70
N ILE A 160 -27.22 -2.09 -13.91
CA ILE A 160 -27.61 -3.24 -13.08
C ILE A 160 -28.57 -2.84 -11.96
N ALA A 161 -28.30 -1.74 -11.25
CA ALA A 161 -29.09 -1.38 -10.07
C ALA A 161 -30.57 -1.07 -10.37
N PRO A 162 -30.92 -0.23 -11.37
CA PRO A 162 -32.30 0.00 -11.78
C PRO A 162 -32.96 -1.28 -12.33
N ALA A 163 -32.23 -2.09 -13.11
CA ALA A 163 -32.76 -3.35 -13.62
C ALA A 163 -33.15 -4.30 -12.48
N ARG A 164 -32.30 -4.42 -11.46
CA ARG A 164 -32.62 -5.21 -10.25
C ARG A 164 -33.86 -4.67 -9.55
N PHE A 165 -33.93 -3.35 -9.35
CA PHE A 165 -35.05 -2.71 -8.69
C PHE A 165 -36.38 -2.98 -9.42
N ILE A 166 -36.41 -2.84 -10.74
CA ILE A 166 -37.60 -3.11 -11.57
C ILE A 166 -38.03 -4.58 -11.44
N LEU A 167 -37.08 -5.52 -11.50
CA LEU A 167 -37.40 -6.96 -11.40
C LEU A 167 -37.94 -7.34 -10.02
N GLU A 168 -37.34 -6.83 -8.94
CA GLU A 168 -37.82 -7.06 -7.57
C GLU A 168 -39.18 -6.39 -7.33
N ALA A 169 -39.42 -5.20 -7.88
CA ALA A 169 -40.72 -4.55 -7.84
C ALA A 169 -41.80 -5.37 -8.58
N GLY A 170 -41.41 -6.01 -9.69
CA GLY A 170 -42.25 -6.96 -10.43
C GLY A 170 -42.67 -8.18 -9.60
N ARG A 171 -41.81 -8.69 -8.70
CA ARG A 171 -42.14 -9.85 -7.86
C ARG A 171 -43.31 -9.61 -6.92
N ASN A 172 -43.53 -8.35 -6.54
CA ASN A 172 -44.64 -7.95 -5.67
C ASN A 172 -45.94 -7.69 -6.46
N ARG A 173 -45.96 -7.97 -7.77
CA ARG A 173 -47.12 -7.78 -8.65
C ARG A 173 -47.64 -9.11 -9.19
N THR A 174 -48.91 -9.12 -9.59
CA THR A 174 -49.53 -10.24 -10.29
C THR A 174 -49.63 -9.95 -11.78
N PHE A 175 -49.32 -10.95 -12.60
CA PHE A 175 -49.40 -10.86 -14.06
C PHE A 175 -50.32 -11.94 -14.60
N ALA A 176 -51.21 -11.56 -15.52
CA ALA A 176 -52.12 -12.51 -16.17
C ALA A 176 -51.35 -13.52 -17.02
N ASP A 177 -50.37 -13.04 -17.78
CA ASP A 177 -49.54 -13.82 -18.71
C ASP A 177 -48.19 -13.12 -18.95
N GLY A 178 -47.35 -13.74 -19.80
CA GLY A 178 -46.08 -13.17 -20.22
C GLY A 178 -46.19 -11.84 -20.98
N ASN A 179 -47.31 -11.53 -21.63
CA ASN A 179 -47.50 -10.26 -22.35
C ASN A 179 -47.74 -9.10 -21.38
N ALA A 180 -48.50 -9.35 -20.31
CA ALA A 180 -48.70 -8.38 -19.23
C ALA A 180 -47.36 -8.08 -18.52
N LEU A 181 -46.56 -9.12 -18.25
CA LEU A 181 -45.22 -8.95 -17.70
C LEU A 181 -44.31 -8.17 -18.65
N ARG A 182 -44.28 -8.51 -19.95
CA ARG A 182 -43.48 -7.79 -20.94
C ARG A 182 -43.86 -6.33 -21.03
N THR A 183 -45.15 -6.01 -21.08
CA THR A 183 -45.66 -4.63 -21.14
C THR A 183 -45.22 -3.83 -19.91
N TYR A 184 -45.24 -4.45 -18.74
CA TYR A 184 -44.72 -3.85 -17.51
C TYR A 184 -43.22 -3.56 -17.62
N LEU A 185 -42.41 -4.56 -17.99
CA LEU A 185 -40.97 -4.41 -18.12
C LEU A 185 -40.60 -3.35 -19.15
N ASP A 186 -41.19 -3.38 -20.35
CA ASP A 186 -40.93 -2.41 -21.42
C ASP A 186 -41.25 -0.98 -20.95
N LYS A 187 -42.35 -0.80 -20.19
CA LYS A 187 -42.71 0.49 -19.61
C LYS A 187 -41.67 0.97 -18.59
N GLU A 188 -41.37 0.16 -17.57
CA GLU A 188 -40.47 0.56 -16.47
C GLU A 188 -39.03 0.74 -16.96
N PHE A 189 -38.55 -0.15 -17.84
CA PHE A 189 -37.24 0.02 -18.48
C PHE A 189 -37.18 1.24 -19.39
N GLY A 190 -38.26 1.53 -20.13
CA GLY A 190 -38.36 2.72 -20.96
C GLY A 190 -38.25 4.02 -20.17
N VAL A 191 -38.80 4.09 -18.96
CA VAL A 191 -38.64 5.24 -18.06
C VAL A 191 -37.17 5.45 -17.70
N VAL A 192 -36.46 4.39 -17.29
CA VAL A 192 -35.03 4.48 -16.97
C VAL A 192 -34.21 4.91 -18.17
N ILE A 193 -34.47 4.35 -19.36
CA ILE A 193 -33.75 4.73 -20.59
C ILE A 193 -33.94 6.21 -20.91
N ASN A 194 -35.16 6.73 -20.74
CA ASN A 194 -35.47 8.15 -20.97
C ASN A 194 -34.77 9.07 -19.95
N ASP A 195 -34.66 8.65 -18.69
CA ASP A 195 -33.93 9.42 -17.66
C ASP A 195 -32.42 9.52 -17.97
N PHE A 196 -31.88 8.58 -18.74
CA PHE A 196 -30.47 8.55 -19.16
C PHE A 196 -30.26 8.82 -20.66
N ILE A 197 -31.22 9.45 -21.34
CA ILE A 197 -31.24 9.60 -22.82
C ILE A 197 -30.03 10.34 -23.40
N ASN A 198 -29.35 11.15 -22.59
CA ASN A 198 -28.15 11.89 -22.98
C ASN A 198 -26.86 11.06 -22.88
N ASN A 199 -26.90 9.88 -22.25
CA ASN A 199 -25.74 9.02 -22.06
C ASN A 199 -25.76 7.84 -23.05
N LYS A 200 -25.24 8.08 -24.26
CA LYS A 200 -25.22 7.09 -25.35
C LYS A 200 -24.55 5.76 -24.98
N ALA A 201 -23.51 5.80 -24.13
CA ALA A 201 -22.82 4.59 -23.67
C ALA A 201 -23.69 3.77 -22.71
N PHE A 202 -24.40 4.45 -21.80
CA PHE A 202 -25.40 3.82 -20.93
C PHE A 202 -26.51 3.18 -21.76
N ILE A 203 -27.09 3.89 -22.73
CA ILE A 203 -28.19 3.37 -23.57
C ILE A 203 -27.76 2.09 -24.30
N ARG A 204 -26.58 2.08 -24.93
CA ARG A 204 -26.08 0.90 -25.65
C ARG A 204 -25.93 -0.30 -24.72
N ASP A 205 -25.28 -0.12 -23.57
CA ASP A 205 -24.99 -1.21 -22.64
C ASP A 205 -26.29 -1.68 -21.92
N PHE A 206 -27.22 -0.76 -21.63
CA PHE A 206 -28.54 -1.06 -21.06
C PHE A 206 -29.43 -1.80 -22.05
N SER A 207 -29.48 -1.37 -23.31
CA SER A 207 -30.24 -2.04 -24.36
C SER A 207 -29.69 -3.43 -24.64
N GLN A 208 -28.37 -3.64 -24.61
CA GLN A 208 -27.80 -4.98 -24.75
C GLN A 208 -28.16 -5.87 -23.55
N LEU A 209 -28.10 -5.35 -22.32
CA LEU A 209 -28.53 -6.12 -21.13
C LEU A 209 -30.04 -6.44 -21.19
N GLN A 210 -30.86 -5.47 -21.60
CA GLN A 210 -32.30 -5.66 -21.81
C GLN A 210 -32.53 -6.73 -22.87
N ILE A 211 -31.79 -6.71 -23.98
CA ILE A 211 -31.85 -7.76 -25.02
C ILE A 211 -31.43 -9.10 -24.42
N ASP A 212 -30.30 -9.24 -23.74
CA ASP A 212 -29.85 -10.53 -23.20
C ASP A 212 -30.81 -11.10 -22.13
N VAL A 213 -31.38 -10.22 -21.30
CA VAL A 213 -32.35 -10.55 -20.26
C VAL A 213 -33.71 -10.93 -20.88
N VAL A 214 -34.21 -10.15 -21.85
CA VAL A 214 -35.48 -10.38 -22.55
C VAL A 214 -35.37 -11.52 -23.56
N GLU A 215 -34.23 -11.74 -24.20
CA GLU A 215 -33.99 -12.84 -25.13
C GLU A 215 -33.95 -14.18 -24.38
N SER A 216 -33.46 -14.17 -23.14
CA SER A 216 -33.62 -15.32 -22.26
C SER A 216 -35.07 -15.62 -21.85
N VAL A 217 -35.94 -14.61 -21.92
CA VAL A 217 -37.40 -14.74 -21.79
C VAL A 217 -38.04 -15.19 -23.11
N LEU A 218 -37.52 -14.76 -24.26
CA LEU A 218 -38.04 -15.14 -25.58
C LEU A 218 -37.77 -16.61 -25.93
N LEU A 219 -36.76 -17.24 -25.33
CA LEU A 219 -36.62 -18.70 -25.34
C LEU A 219 -37.63 -19.41 -24.41
N GLY A 220 -38.28 -18.66 -23.50
CA GLY A 220 -39.36 -19.09 -22.61
C GLY A 220 -40.75 -18.60 -23.06
N ARG A 221 -41.11 -18.81 -24.34
CA ARG A 221 -42.37 -18.43 -25.02
C ARG A 221 -43.72 -18.87 -24.37
N PHE A 222 -43.76 -19.29 -23.10
CA PHE A 222 -44.86 -20.11 -22.56
C PHE A 222 -45.40 -19.72 -21.17
N ALA A 223 -45.13 -18.53 -20.65
CA ALA A 223 -45.75 -18.10 -19.38
C ALA A 223 -47.24 -17.75 -19.61
N THR A 224 -48.13 -18.68 -19.28
CA THR A 224 -49.59 -18.56 -19.41
C THR A 224 -50.29 -18.17 -18.10
N ASN A 225 -49.54 -18.07 -17.00
CA ASN A 225 -50.08 -17.70 -15.70
C ASN A 225 -49.07 -16.94 -14.83
N ASN A 226 -49.57 -16.40 -13.72
CA ASN A 226 -48.77 -15.64 -12.77
C ASN A 226 -47.59 -16.43 -12.17
N ALA A 227 -47.77 -17.73 -11.86
CA ALA A 227 -46.72 -18.54 -11.24
C ALA A 227 -45.50 -18.68 -12.17
N GLN A 228 -45.74 -18.87 -13.47
CA GLN A 228 -44.68 -18.91 -14.48
C GLN A 228 -44.01 -17.54 -14.66
N CYS A 229 -44.77 -16.43 -14.59
CA CYS A 229 -44.22 -15.08 -14.60
C CYS A 229 -43.28 -14.83 -13.40
N GLN A 230 -43.66 -15.31 -12.21
CA GLN A 230 -42.84 -15.18 -11.01
C GLN A 230 -41.54 -16.00 -11.08
N LEU A 231 -41.61 -17.21 -11.63
CA LEU A 231 -40.42 -18.04 -11.88
C LEU A 231 -39.47 -17.34 -12.84
N LEU A 232 -40.01 -16.74 -13.90
CA LEU A 232 -39.24 -16.02 -14.90
C LEU A 232 -38.52 -14.80 -14.30
N LEU A 233 -39.23 -13.98 -13.50
CA LEU A 233 -38.63 -12.87 -12.75
C LEU A 233 -37.49 -13.35 -11.85
N GLY A 234 -37.67 -14.47 -11.15
CA GLY A 234 -36.62 -15.08 -10.33
C GLY A 234 -35.38 -15.47 -11.15
N GLN A 235 -35.57 -16.08 -12.33
CA GLN A 235 -34.47 -16.43 -13.24
C GLN A 235 -33.75 -15.19 -13.78
N MET A 236 -34.47 -14.12 -14.10
CA MET A 236 -33.88 -12.85 -14.54
C MET A 236 -33.03 -12.21 -13.45
N ILE A 237 -33.50 -12.22 -12.20
CA ILE A 237 -32.73 -11.73 -11.04
C ILE A 237 -31.47 -12.55 -10.84
N LEU A 238 -31.55 -13.89 -10.92
CA LEU A 238 -30.37 -14.76 -10.80
C LEU A 238 -29.35 -14.49 -11.90
N LYS A 239 -29.79 -14.32 -13.16
CA LYS A 239 -28.89 -13.94 -14.26
C LYS A 239 -28.25 -12.58 -14.05
N LEU A 240 -28.98 -11.61 -13.51
CA LEU A 240 -28.44 -10.29 -13.19
C LEU A 240 -27.35 -10.38 -12.09
N ILE A 241 -27.56 -11.22 -11.07
CA ILE A 241 -26.58 -11.51 -10.02
C ILE A 241 -25.35 -12.22 -10.61
N ASP A 242 -25.54 -13.15 -11.54
CA ASP A 242 -24.42 -13.80 -12.24
C ASP A 242 -23.67 -12.81 -13.13
N TYR A 243 -24.36 -11.88 -13.78
CA TYR A 243 -23.76 -10.81 -14.55
C TYR A 243 -22.93 -9.87 -13.66
N GLU A 244 -23.42 -9.50 -12.48
CA GLU A 244 -22.65 -8.76 -11.46
C GLU A 244 -21.36 -9.51 -11.06
N LYS A 245 -21.42 -10.84 -11.05
CA LYS A 245 -20.28 -11.72 -10.76
C LYS A 245 -19.44 -12.08 -11.98
N THR A 246 -19.79 -11.62 -13.18
CA THR A 246 -19.03 -12.00 -14.38
C THR A 246 -17.60 -11.50 -14.28
N PHE A 247 -16.68 -12.34 -14.79
CA PHE A 247 -15.25 -12.06 -14.83
C PHE A 247 -14.93 -10.66 -15.39
N LYS A 248 -15.71 -10.16 -16.36
CA LYS A 248 -15.51 -8.83 -16.95
C LYS A 248 -15.71 -7.69 -15.95
N LEU A 249 -16.76 -7.75 -15.12
CA LEU A 249 -17.03 -6.70 -14.11
C LEU A 249 -16.00 -6.78 -12.98
N THR A 250 -15.66 -8.00 -12.53
CA THR A 250 -14.62 -8.21 -11.53
C THR A 250 -13.24 -7.73 -12.01
N GLN A 251 -12.88 -7.98 -13.27
CA GLN A 251 -11.62 -7.48 -13.84
C GLN A 251 -11.62 -5.96 -13.95
N LEU A 252 -12.73 -5.36 -14.35
CA LEU A 252 -12.85 -3.91 -14.42
C LEU A 252 -12.71 -3.25 -13.04
N ALA A 253 -13.35 -3.82 -12.01
CA ALA A 253 -13.19 -3.38 -10.62
C ALA A 253 -11.73 -3.51 -10.15
N LYS A 254 -11.06 -4.62 -10.51
CA LYS A 254 -9.62 -4.80 -10.23
C LYS A 254 -8.74 -3.80 -10.96
N ASN A 255 -9.09 -3.40 -12.18
CA ASN A 255 -8.35 -2.37 -12.92
C ASN A 255 -8.53 -1.00 -12.28
N VAL A 256 -9.76 -0.64 -11.87
CA VAL A 256 -10.01 0.59 -11.10
C VAL A 256 -9.20 0.59 -9.81
N GLU A 257 -9.21 -0.51 -9.06
CA GLU A 257 -8.42 -0.64 -7.83
C GLU A 257 -6.92 -0.47 -8.11
N ARG A 258 -6.38 -1.13 -9.15
CA ARG A 258 -4.97 -1.01 -9.53
C ARG A 258 -4.60 0.43 -9.89
N HIS A 259 -5.40 1.07 -10.73
CA HIS A 259 -5.15 2.43 -11.19
C HIS A 259 -5.40 3.48 -10.10
N TYR A 260 -6.13 3.16 -9.02
CA TYR A 260 -6.32 4.06 -7.88
C TYR A 260 -5.01 4.33 -7.12
N TYR A 261 -4.20 3.28 -6.95
CA TYR A 261 -2.90 3.40 -6.28
C TYR A 261 -1.85 4.09 -7.16
N PHE A 262 -2.01 4.02 -8.48
CA PHE A 262 -1.11 4.65 -9.42
C PHE A 262 -1.50 6.11 -9.72
N ARG A 263 -0.84 7.06 -9.03
CA ARG A 263 -1.06 8.51 -9.22
C ARG A 263 0.08 9.16 -10.00
N LYS A 264 -0.28 9.98 -10.99
CA LYS A 264 0.63 10.79 -11.82
C LYS A 264 0.82 12.21 -11.26
N GLY A 265 1.92 12.84 -11.62
CA GLY A 265 2.20 14.23 -11.27
C GLY A 265 2.74 14.42 -9.86
N PHE A 266 2.71 15.67 -9.38
CA PHE A 266 3.37 16.06 -8.13
C PHE A 266 2.68 15.49 -6.90
N ARG A 267 3.48 14.93 -5.99
CA ARG A 267 3.09 14.47 -4.66
C ARG A 267 4.05 14.98 -3.60
N MET A 268 3.58 15.09 -2.36
CA MET A 268 4.41 15.47 -1.23
C MET A 268 3.90 14.84 0.06
N ASP A 269 4.79 14.10 0.70
CA ASP A 269 4.59 13.56 2.03
C ASP A 269 5.45 14.31 3.05
N VAL A 270 4.91 14.48 4.25
CA VAL A 270 5.63 14.97 5.42
C VAL A 270 5.52 13.97 6.54
N ALA A 271 6.59 13.81 7.31
CA ALA A 271 6.60 12.94 8.45
C ALA A 271 7.50 13.47 9.56
N ALA A 272 7.18 13.05 10.78
CA ALA A 272 7.93 13.34 11.98
C ALA A 272 7.99 12.08 12.82
N ALA A 273 9.09 11.85 13.53
CA ALA A 273 9.22 10.70 14.40
C ALA A 273 10.16 10.97 15.56
N SER A 274 9.99 10.22 16.64
CA SER A 274 10.87 10.21 17.80
C SER A 274 11.07 8.78 18.30
N SER A 275 12.20 8.52 18.96
CA SER A 275 12.44 7.27 19.65
C SER A 275 12.71 7.53 21.12
N VAL A 276 12.21 6.63 21.96
CA VAL A 276 12.46 6.57 23.39
C VAL A 276 13.20 5.28 23.67
N GLU A 277 14.28 5.36 24.45
CA GLU A 277 15.03 4.20 24.90
C GLU A 277 14.74 3.89 26.37
N PHE A 278 14.80 2.62 26.72
CA PHE A 278 14.62 2.10 28.07
C PHE A 278 15.90 1.36 28.50
N PRO A 279 16.93 2.06 29.00
CA PRO A 279 18.24 1.46 29.30
C PRO A 279 18.21 0.33 30.32
N THR A 280 17.26 0.38 31.25
CA THR A 280 17.00 -0.63 32.28
C THR A 280 16.08 -1.77 31.80
N ASN A 281 15.64 -1.72 30.54
CA ASN A 281 14.65 -2.64 29.95
C ASN A 281 13.31 -2.69 30.72
N ASN A 282 13.00 -1.64 31.48
CA ASN A 282 11.71 -1.43 32.15
C ASN A 282 11.19 -0.01 31.84
N PHE A 283 9.94 0.27 32.19
CA PHE A 283 9.32 1.58 31.92
C PHE A 283 9.69 2.67 32.95
N ASP A 284 10.42 2.32 34.01
CA ASP A 284 10.72 3.22 35.13
C ASP A 284 11.76 4.28 34.76
N TYR A 285 12.64 3.96 33.80
CA TYR A 285 13.67 4.88 33.31
C TYR A 285 13.69 4.91 31.79
N SER A 286 13.47 6.10 31.23
CA SER A 286 13.49 6.31 29.79
C SER A 286 14.26 7.55 29.40
N THR A 287 14.82 7.53 28.20
CA THR A 287 15.56 8.67 27.63
C THR A 287 15.08 8.93 26.21
N LEU A 288 14.97 10.22 25.85
CA LEU A 288 14.66 10.58 24.47
C LEU A 288 15.89 10.33 23.61
N GLY A 289 15.70 9.48 22.62
CA GLY A 289 16.79 8.92 21.87
C GLY A 289 17.11 9.68 20.60
N LYS A 290 16.23 9.53 19.61
CA LYS A 290 16.33 10.16 18.30
C LYS A 290 15.04 10.94 18.05
N TYR A 291 15.12 11.98 17.23
CA TYR A 291 13.94 12.59 16.66
C TYR A 291 14.27 13.19 15.30
N GLY A 292 13.27 13.32 14.46
CA GLY A 292 13.45 13.90 13.15
C GLY A 292 12.16 14.28 12.48
N ILE A 293 12.31 15.14 11.48
CA ILE A 293 11.25 15.59 10.59
C ILE A 293 11.77 15.50 9.16
N TRP A 294 10.92 15.10 8.23
CA TRP A 294 11.29 15.05 6.83
C TRP A 294 10.11 15.31 5.91
N ALA A 295 10.47 15.79 4.73
CA ALA A 295 9.55 15.99 3.61
C ALA A 295 10.09 15.26 2.38
N THR A 296 9.17 14.67 1.64
CA THR A 296 9.47 13.85 0.46
C THR A 296 8.60 14.35 -0.70
N PRO A 297 8.99 15.44 -1.39
CA PRO A 297 8.35 15.83 -2.64
C PRO A 297 8.68 14.80 -3.72
N GLY A 298 7.81 14.64 -4.71
CA GLY A 298 8.10 13.76 -5.84
C GLY A 298 6.99 13.75 -6.88
N GLY A 299 7.08 12.81 -7.80
CA GLY A 299 6.04 12.58 -8.79
C GLY A 299 6.37 11.43 -9.73
N SER A 300 5.35 10.97 -10.45
CA SER A 300 5.46 9.94 -11.47
C SER A 300 4.87 10.42 -12.79
N TRP A 301 5.53 10.07 -13.90
CA TRP A 301 5.14 10.42 -15.25
C TRP A 301 5.35 9.23 -16.19
N ILE A 302 4.48 9.10 -17.18
CA ILE A 302 4.64 8.09 -18.23
C ILE A 302 5.15 8.78 -19.49
N LEU A 303 6.33 8.40 -19.95
CA LEU A 303 7.00 8.93 -21.14
C LEU A 303 7.32 7.77 -22.08
N ASN A 304 6.69 7.70 -23.24
CA ASN A 304 6.97 6.65 -24.26
C ASN A 304 7.02 5.21 -23.71
N ASN A 305 6.01 4.81 -22.92
CA ASN A 305 5.93 3.50 -22.23
C ASN A 305 7.00 3.24 -21.15
N VAL A 306 7.71 4.29 -20.72
CA VAL A 306 8.57 4.26 -19.54
C VAL A 306 7.87 5.03 -18.42
N ASN A 307 7.70 4.39 -17.27
CA ASN A 307 7.24 5.06 -16.07
C ASN A 307 8.45 5.64 -15.33
N LEU A 308 8.55 6.97 -15.31
CA LEU A 308 9.58 7.73 -14.63
C LEU A 308 9.03 8.23 -13.28
N GLU A 309 9.74 7.92 -12.20
CA GLU A 309 9.48 8.40 -10.86
C GLU A 309 10.65 9.25 -10.37
N VAL A 310 10.36 10.44 -9.85
CA VAL A 310 11.36 11.32 -9.25
C VAL A 310 10.91 11.64 -7.84
N MET A 311 11.82 11.53 -6.89
CA MET A 311 11.59 11.84 -5.47
C MET A 311 12.72 12.73 -4.97
N GLY A 312 12.39 13.69 -4.14
CA GLY A 312 13.32 14.47 -3.32
C GLY A 312 13.20 14.07 -1.86
N LEU A 313 14.22 14.41 -1.08
CA LEU A 313 14.24 14.25 0.36
C LEU A 313 14.84 15.50 0.99
N VAL A 314 14.15 16.06 1.98
CA VAL A 314 14.74 17.00 2.94
C VAL A 314 14.44 16.45 4.32
N ARG A 315 15.47 16.19 5.11
CA ARG A 315 15.33 15.53 6.41
C ARG A 315 16.25 16.16 7.44
N TYR A 316 15.68 16.50 8.59
CA TYR A 316 16.42 16.83 9.81
C TYR A 316 16.33 15.68 10.80
N MET A 317 17.46 15.27 11.36
CA MET A 317 17.55 14.19 12.35
C MET A 317 18.51 14.57 13.48
N SER A 318 18.08 14.38 14.72
CA SER A 318 18.93 14.48 15.90
C SER A 318 19.05 13.10 16.54
N ASN A 319 20.29 12.69 16.85
CA ASN A 319 20.59 11.46 17.56
C ASN A 319 21.35 11.77 18.84
N GLN A 320 20.75 11.48 19.99
CA GLN A 320 21.31 11.77 21.31
C GLN A 320 21.91 10.53 21.98
N ILE A 321 21.75 9.33 21.40
CA ILE A 321 22.23 8.08 22.01
C ILE A 321 23.46 7.50 21.31
N VAL A 322 24.33 8.39 20.87
CA VAL A 322 25.68 8.08 20.39
C VAL A 322 26.66 8.73 21.34
N ALA A 323 27.89 8.19 21.43
CA ALA A 323 28.94 8.74 22.29
C ALA A 323 29.10 10.26 22.09
N ASP A 324 29.01 10.70 20.83
CA ASP A 324 28.96 12.09 20.44
C ASP A 324 27.63 12.41 19.72
N PRO A 325 26.68 13.14 20.35
CA PRO A 325 25.39 13.47 19.76
C PRO A 325 25.52 14.14 18.39
N THR A 326 24.68 13.72 17.44
CA THR A 326 24.71 14.23 16.06
C THR A 326 23.41 14.94 15.68
N ARG A 327 23.53 15.98 14.87
CA ARG A 327 22.42 16.65 14.18
C ARG A 327 22.70 16.68 12.69
N ASN A 328 21.80 16.09 11.91
CA ASN A 328 22.00 15.84 10.50
C ASN A 328 20.92 16.55 9.70
N TRP A 329 21.34 17.32 8.69
CA TRP A 329 20.50 17.75 7.60
C TRP A 329 20.84 16.93 6.37
N ASP A 330 19.88 16.15 5.90
CA ASP A 330 20.00 15.33 4.70
C ASP A 330 19.17 15.96 3.59
N ILE A 331 19.79 16.14 2.42
CA ILE A 331 19.13 16.56 1.18
C ILE A 331 19.43 15.50 0.13
N GLY A 332 18.41 14.96 -0.49
CA GLY A 332 18.59 13.88 -1.45
C GLY A 332 17.58 13.88 -2.58
N SER A 333 17.88 13.05 -3.56
CA SER A 333 16.98 12.75 -4.67
C SER A 333 17.09 11.29 -5.07
N ARG A 334 16.01 10.76 -5.62
CA ARG A 334 15.94 9.44 -6.24
C ARG A 334 15.22 9.56 -7.55
N VAL A 335 15.77 8.96 -8.59
CA VAL A 335 15.12 8.81 -9.89
C VAL A 335 15.00 7.32 -10.16
N ALA A 336 13.82 6.87 -10.57
CA ALA A 336 13.55 5.50 -10.98
C ALA A 336 12.85 5.49 -12.34
N ALA A 337 13.26 4.59 -13.22
CA ALA A 337 12.68 4.39 -14.53
C ALA A 337 12.30 2.92 -14.69
N ASN A 338 11.02 2.67 -14.91
CA ASN A 338 10.45 1.34 -15.06
C ASN A 338 10.05 1.14 -16.52
N TRP A 339 10.65 0.16 -17.17
CA TRP A 339 10.41 -0.22 -18.56
C TRP A 339 10.12 -1.70 -18.67
N ARG A 340 8.83 -2.04 -18.81
CA ARG A 340 8.32 -3.41 -18.90
C ARG A 340 8.78 -4.27 -17.72
N ARG A 341 9.83 -5.08 -17.92
CA ARG A 341 10.40 -6.03 -16.95
C ARG A 341 11.68 -5.52 -16.30
N LEU A 342 12.18 -4.36 -16.72
CA LEU A 342 13.41 -3.77 -16.21
C LEU A 342 13.08 -2.49 -15.44
N SER A 343 13.64 -2.37 -14.24
CA SER A 343 13.55 -1.17 -13.41
C SER A 343 14.96 -0.71 -13.05
N LEU A 344 15.26 0.56 -13.31
CA LEU A 344 16.53 1.19 -12.99
C LEU A 344 16.29 2.32 -12.00
N SER A 345 17.16 2.45 -11.01
CA SER A 345 17.07 3.54 -10.04
C SER A 345 18.44 4.09 -9.65
N ALA A 346 18.48 5.38 -9.35
CA ALA A 346 19.63 6.07 -8.82
C ALA A 346 19.18 6.95 -7.65
N GLU A 347 19.87 6.86 -6.53
CA GLU A 347 19.62 7.59 -5.28
C GLU A 347 20.88 8.32 -4.85
N TYR A 348 20.77 9.61 -4.58
CA TYR A 348 21.83 10.44 -4.03
C TYR A 348 21.34 11.16 -2.79
N ILE A 349 22.10 11.11 -1.70
CA ILE A 349 21.79 11.84 -0.47
C ILE A 349 23.08 12.51 0.02
N HIS A 350 23.02 13.82 0.22
CA HIS A 350 24.04 14.61 0.86
C HIS A 350 23.66 14.87 2.32
N ARG A 351 24.61 14.74 3.25
CA ARG A 351 24.43 14.92 4.69
C ARG A 351 25.37 16.01 5.20
N PHE A 352 24.79 17.01 5.85
CA PHE A 352 25.50 17.96 6.69
C PHE A 352 25.34 17.52 8.14
N GLN A 353 26.42 17.10 8.78
CA GLN A 353 26.40 16.55 10.13
C GLN A 353 27.14 17.47 11.09
N THR A 354 26.48 17.83 12.19
CA THR A 354 27.10 18.49 13.33
C THR A 354 27.18 17.51 14.48
N THR A 355 28.39 17.22 14.93
CA THR A 355 28.69 16.33 16.06
C THR A 355 29.11 17.18 17.27
N THR A 356 28.53 16.90 18.43
CA THR A 356 28.94 17.52 19.70
C THR A 356 29.92 16.59 20.42
N LEU A 357 31.19 16.93 20.38
CA LEU A 357 32.26 16.20 21.05
C LEU A 357 32.37 16.70 22.50
N GLN A 358 32.28 15.80 23.47
CA GLN A 358 32.54 16.13 24.87
C GLN A 358 34.02 15.91 25.19
N ARG A 359 34.74 16.97 25.52
CA ARG A 359 36.16 16.87 25.90
C ARG A 359 36.34 17.27 27.37
N VAL A 360 36.74 16.31 28.20
CA VAL A 360 37.21 16.58 29.56
C VAL A 360 38.69 16.93 29.47
N THR A 361 39.05 18.21 29.63
CA THR A 361 40.47 18.62 29.49
C THR A 361 40.98 19.53 30.60
N LEU A 362 40.16 19.88 31.60
CA LEU A 362 40.59 20.78 32.66
C LEU A 362 40.70 20.04 34.01
N PRO A 363 41.79 20.25 34.77
CA PRO A 363 41.92 19.76 36.15
C PRO A 363 40.78 20.22 37.09
N SER A 364 39.99 21.20 36.68
CA SER A 364 38.83 21.75 37.39
C SER A 364 37.52 20.97 37.20
N GLY A 365 37.51 19.91 36.39
CA GLY A 365 36.29 19.14 36.09
C GLY A 365 35.31 19.83 35.13
N GLN A 366 35.69 20.96 34.54
CA GLN A 366 34.87 21.67 33.56
C GLN A 366 34.85 20.89 32.22
N VAL A 367 33.64 20.61 31.72
CA VAL A 367 33.41 19.92 30.45
C VAL A 367 33.36 20.96 29.34
N ASP A 368 34.31 20.89 28.40
CA ASP A 368 34.26 21.68 27.18
C ASP A 368 33.50 20.92 26.09
N ARG A 369 32.66 21.63 25.34
CA ARG A 369 31.82 21.05 24.27
C ARG A 369 32.29 21.61 22.95
N LEU A 370 33.00 20.77 22.18
CA LEU A 370 33.44 21.13 20.84
C LEU A 370 32.38 20.73 19.82
N LEU A 371 31.95 21.67 18.99
CA LEU A 371 31.10 21.39 17.84
C LEU A 371 31.98 21.13 16.63
N ARG A 372 31.81 19.96 16.01
CA ARG A 372 32.45 19.60 14.74
C ARG A 372 31.39 19.51 13.66
N SER A 373 31.63 20.17 12.52
CA SER A 373 30.77 20.07 11.34
C SER A 373 31.51 19.30 10.26
N ASP A 374 30.88 18.25 9.73
CA ASP A 374 31.39 17.44 8.63
C ASP A 374 30.30 17.30 7.55
N GLN A 375 30.73 16.91 6.36
CA GLN A 375 29.85 16.61 5.22
C GLN A 375 30.13 15.20 4.72
N ASP A 376 29.09 14.52 4.26
CA ASP A 376 29.19 13.18 3.70
C ASP A 376 28.08 12.92 2.69
N TYR A 377 28.21 11.86 1.90
CA TYR A 377 27.20 11.51 0.91
C TYR A 377 27.03 10.01 0.76
N ARG A 378 25.84 9.65 0.28
CA ARG A 378 25.43 8.32 -0.14
C ARG A 378 25.01 8.36 -1.60
N LEU A 379 25.42 7.36 -2.35
CA LEU A 379 25.03 7.11 -3.73
C LEU A 379 24.63 5.64 -3.85
N ALA A 380 23.46 5.32 -4.38
CA ALA A 380 23.05 3.96 -4.64
C ALA A 380 22.42 3.85 -6.04
N LEU A 381 22.83 2.85 -6.80
CA LEU A 381 22.21 2.45 -8.05
C LEU A 381 21.50 1.11 -7.82
N GLY A 382 20.27 1.01 -8.30
CA GLY A 382 19.48 -0.21 -8.26
C GLY A 382 19.11 -0.65 -9.66
N LEU A 383 19.23 -1.93 -9.93
CA LEU A 383 18.72 -2.61 -11.10
C LEU A 383 17.81 -3.74 -10.64
N GLU A 384 16.63 -3.83 -11.23
CA GLU A 384 15.70 -4.92 -10.99
C GLU A 384 15.20 -5.46 -12.33
N TYR A 385 15.20 -6.77 -12.48
CA TYR A 385 14.75 -7.44 -13.68
C TYR A 385 13.79 -8.60 -13.35
N HIS A 386 12.59 -8.50 -13.88
CA HIS A 386 11.56 -9.53 -13.81
C HIS A 386 11.86 -10.60 -14.88
N LEU A 387 12.50 -11.69 -14.47
CA LEU A 387 12.72 -12.85 -15.32
C LEU A 387 11.37 -13.46 -15.75
N SER A 388 10.39 -13.44 -14.84
CA SER A 388 8.99 -13.80 -15.08
C SER A 388 8.08 -13.08 -14.08
N ASP A 389 6.77 -13.33 -14.15
CA ASP A 389 5.79 -12.86 -13.16
C ASP A 389 6.07 -13.39 -11.73
N ARG A 390 7.00 -14.34 -11.57
CA ARG A 390 7.31 -15.01 -10.28
C ARG A 390 8.76 -14.84 -9.84
N PHE A 391 9.65 -14.42 -10.73
CA PHE A 391 11.08 -14.39 -10.46
C PHE A 391 11.61 -12.99 -10.72
N VAL A 392 12.16 -12.39 -9.68
CA VAL A 392 12.75 -11.06 -9.72
C VAL A 392 14.21 -11.16 -9.30
N LEU A 393 15.10 -10.66 -10.15
CA LEU A 393 16.50 -10.47 -9.84
C LEU A 393 16.73 -9.00 -9.55
N ALA A 394 17.24 -8.66 -8.38
CA ALA A 394 17.59 -7.29 -8.03
C ALA A 394 19.06 -7.20 -7.64
N TYR A 395 19.70 -6.12 -8.07
CA TYR A 395 21.07 -5.79 -7.78
C TYR A 395 21.17 -4.33 -7.37
N ALA A 396 21.80 -4.07 -6.24
CA ALA A 396 22.08 -2.72 -5.76
C ALA A 396 23.57 -2.54 -5.53
N LEU A 397 24.13 -1.46 -6.06
CA LEU A 397 25.53 -1.09 -5.89
C LEU A 397 25.64 0.37 -5.46
N GLY A 398 26.67 0.74 -4.70
CA GLY A 398 26.86 2.14 -4.37
C GLY A 398 27.82 2.40 -3.23
N ARG A 399 27.83 3.65 -2.78
CA ARG A 399 28.54 4.13 -1.60
C ARG A 399 27.54 4.53 -0.51
N ASN A 400 27.73 4.03 0.70
CA ASN A 400 27.05 4.51 1.90
C ASN A 400 27.83 5.64 2.57
N PHE A 401 27.20 6.32 3.54
CA PHE A 401 27.88 7.30 4.39
C PHE A 401 29.11 6.68 5.07
N SER A 402 30.22 7.41 5.02
CA SER A 402 31.47 7.09 5.73
C SER A 402 31.45 7.54 7.19
N LEU A 403 30.63 8.54 7.54
CA LEU A 403 30.41 9.04 8.91
C LEU A 403 29.40 8.21 9.73
N ASN A 404 29.23 6.92 9.39
CA ASN A 404 28.28 6.07 10.12
C ASN A 404 28.79 5.79 11.54
N THR A 405 27.95 6.07 12.54
CA THR A 405 28.27 5.84 13.97
C THR A 405 28.18 4.37 14.39
N GLU A 406 27.73 3.46 13.51
CA GLU A 406 27.40 2.07 13.89
C GLU A 406 28.02 0.97 13.00
N PHE A 407 28.45 1.24 11.75
CA PHE A 407 29.00 0.20 10.85
C PHE A 407 30.31 0.63 10.16
N LYS A 408 31.31 -0.26 10.16
CA LYS A 408 32.56 -0.12 9.37
C LYS A 408 32.32 -0.64 7.95
N GLY A 409 32.27 0.26 6.96
CA GLY A 409 32.14 -0.06 5.55
C GLY A 409 31.29 0.96 4.80
N ASN A 410 31.76 1.41 3.63
CA ASN A 410 31.08 2.41 2.82
C ASN A 410 30.60 1.84 1.46
N LEU A 411 30.76 0.54 1.20
CA LEU A 411 30.29 -0.09 -0.03
C LEU A 411 28.89 -0.68 0.17
N ILE A 412 27.99 -0.37 -0.76
CA ILE A 412 26.71 -1.05 -0.94
C ILE A 412 26.91 -2.02 -2.10
N SER A 413 26.72 -3.32 -1.86
CA SER A 413 26.69 -4.34 -2.91
C SER A 413 25.78 -5.47 -2.44
N ILE A 414 24.59 -5.56 -3.03
CA ILE A 414 23.58 -6.55 -2.66
C ILE A 414 23.04 -7.18 -3.94
N LEU A 415 23.08 -8.50 -4.02
CA LEU A 415 22.38 -9.29 -5.04
C LEU A 415 21.25 -10.05 -4.33
N SER A 416 20.02 -9.87 -4.80
CA SER A 416 18.86 -10.58 -4.28
C SER A 416 18.11 -11.29 -5.42
N PHE A 417 17.59 -12.47 -5.08
CA PHE A 417 16.72 -13.26 -5.95
C PHE A 417 15.45 -13.55 -5.17
N ASN A 418 14.32 -13.07 -5.70
CA ASN A 418 13.00 -13.27 -5.11
C ASN A 418 12.20 -14.22 -6.00
N ALA A 419 11.68 -15.29 -5.39
CA ALA A 419 10.83 -16.28 -6.05
C ALA A 419 9.47 -16.35 -5.34
N GLY A 420 8.41 -15.93 -6.04
CA GLY A 420 7.04 -16.05 -5.57
C GLY A 420 6.46 -17.44 -5.86
N LEU A 421 6.02 -18.15 -4.81
CA LEU A 421 5.26 -19.39 -4.94
C LEU A 421 3.76 -19.07 -4.84
N SER A 422 3.06 -19.09 -5.99
CA SER A 422 1.60 -18.95 -6.18
C SER A 422 1.03 -17.53 -6.33
N GLY A 423 0.30 -17.32 -7.44
CA GLY A 423 -0.51 -16.14 -7.78
C GLY A 423 -1.08 -16.27 -9.21
N PRO A 424 -2.35 -15.91 -9.49
CA PRO A 424 -2.95 -16.13 -10.80
C PRO A 424 -2.30 -15.23 -11.87
N THR A 425 -1.69 -15.87 -12.87
CA THR A 425 -1.17 -15.24 -14.09
C THR A 425 -2.32 -14.68 -14.91
N VAL A 426 -2.58 -13.37 -14.80
CA VAL A 426 -3.39 -12.66 -15.80
C VAL A 426 -2.43 -12.21 -16.89
N LYS A 427 -2.44 -12.93 -18.01
CA LYS A 427 -1.78 -12.47 -19.24
C LYS A 427 -2.45 -11.15 -19.64
N ILE A 428 -1.67 -10.07 -19.65
CA ILE A 428 -2.04 -8.86 -20.37
C ILE A 428 -1.91 -9.24 -21.85
N ALA A 429 -3.03 -9.30 -22.56
CA ALA A 429 -3.00 -9.43 -24.01
C ALA A 429 -2.43 -8.13 -24.58
N ASP A 430 -1.50 -8.28 -25.53
CA ASP A 430 -0.79 -7.20 -26.23
C ASP A 430 -1.71 -6.16 -26.88
#